data_AF-A0A9P6X7P2-F1
#
_entry.id   AF-A0A9P6X7P2-F1
#
_cell.length_a   1.000
_cell.length_b   1.000
_cell.length_c   1.000
_cell.angle_alpha   90.00
_cell.angle_beta   90.00
_cell.angle_gamma   90.00
#
_symmetry.space_group_name_H-M   'P 1'
#
loop_
_entity.id
_entity.type
_entity.pdbx_description
1 polymer ?
#
loop_
_entity_poly.entity_id
_entity_poly.type
_entity_poly.pdbx_seq_one_letter_code
_entity_poly.pdbx_strand_id
1 'polypeptide(L)'
;MNVRKAYIPVWYYDMAISADIIPFSSEESSEALLKAMGPPRQVLGIGFNCYWPGHTWDPVSYLAFTKPNKDKVFVPFTKDLYENMGDVEVIPFTVDPLRDLGYRAPSALEGLTVDVPSQRSFKINNADVLLQAAYPVYLPVYVAQFTGNEDEDPKTVVVSADNEDPCFYQWEATKTGAYQWINSGPWINLDVTERVWRMGFRNPLEQLVKKFLDQAVGHFQTTNEINWEDERIQNIATYEEPNKRYLEQLFKVWSRRNMLALTENLDGDKKAIGFGNKEHPGIKVMKVDEIREDIMKKIGDELNELEKLEPTWYKNFKNKI
;
A
#
# COMPACT_ATOMS: atom_id res chain seq x y z
N MET A 1 -29.67 17.64 -16.72
CA MET A 1 -28.68 17.27 -15.68
C MET A 1 -29.39 16.40 -14.66
N ASN A 2 -28.90 15.18 -14.44
CA ASN A 2 -29.42 14.30 -13.39
C ASN A 2 -28.36 14.22 -12.28
N VAL A 3 -28.74 14.49 -11.04
CA VAL A 3 -27.86 14.44 -9.87
C VAL A 3 -28.41 13.42 -8.89
N ARG A 4 -27.59 12.45 -8.51
CA ARG A 4 -27.91 11.45 -7.49
C ARG A 4 -27.02 11.67 -6.28
N LYS A 5 -27.60 11.50 -5.10
CA LYS A 5 -26.87 11.50 -3.83
C LYS A 5 -26.63 10.05 -3.44
N ALA A 6 -25.41 9.72 -3.03
CA ALA A 6 -25.11 8.37 -2.62
C ALA A 6 -24.14 8.31 -1.46
N TYR A 7 -24.26 7.26 -0.64
CA TYR A 7 -23.18 6.79 0.21
C TYR A 7 -22.48 5.64 -0.51
N ILE A 8 -21.23 5.87 -0.88
CA ILE A 8 -20.39 4.92 -1.60
C ILE A 8 -19.52 4.15 -0.62
N PRO A 9 -19.59 2.81 -0.59
CA PRO A 9 -18.75 2.00 0.27
C PRO A 9 -17.33 1.94 -0.30
N VAL A 10 -16.35 2.23 0.53
CA VAL A 10 -14.93 2.13 0.20
C VAL A 10 -14.18 1.46 1.33
N TRP A 11 -13.04 0.87 1.00
CA TRP A 11 -12.09 0.38 1.97
C TRP A 11 -10.83 1.22 1.89
N TYR A 12 -10.39 1.68 3.06
CA TYR A 12 -8.97 1.93 3.24
C TYR A 12 -8.33 0.66 3.80
N TYR A 13 -7.10 0.36 3.44
CA TYR A 13 -6.41 -0.79 4.01
C TYR A 13 -4.92 -0.52 4.20
N ASP A 14 -4.38 -1.19 5.21
CA ASP A 14 -2.96 -1.30 5.44
C ASP A 14 -2.51 -2.74 5.17
N MET A 15 -1.31 -2.89 4.61
CA MET A 15 -0.78 -4.21 4.26
C MET A 15 0.73 -4.26 4.44
N ALA A 16 1.24 -5.40 4.88
CA ALA A 16 2.65 -5.73 4.87
C ALA A 16 2.86 -7.07 4.18
N ILE A 17 3.71 -7.07 3.16
CA ILE A 17 4.08 -8.26 2.40
C ILE A 17 5.59 -8.43 2.50
N SER A 18 6.04 -9.58 2.98
CA SER A 18 7.43 -10.00 2.80
C SER A 18 7.60 -10.77 1.51
N ALA A 19 8.77 -10.68 0.88
CA ALA A 19 9.14 -11.57 -0.21
C ALA A 19 10.66 -11.70 -0.32
N ASP A 20 11.14 -12.77 -0.93
CA ASP A 20 12.54 -12.90 -1.32
C ASP A 20 12.79 -12.19 -2.64
N ILE A 21 13.88 -11.44 -2.72
CA ILE A 21 14.39 -10.90 -3.98
C ILE A 21 15.71 -11.56 -4.36
N ILE A 22 15.80 -11.97 -5.61
CA ILE A 22 16.99 -12.60 -6.19
C ILE A 22 17.48 -11.72 -7.34
N PRO A 23 18.70 -11.17 -7.26
CA PRO A 23 19.30 -10.47 -8.39
C PRO A 23 19.36 -11.36 -9.63
N PHE A 24 19.01 -10.81 -10.79
CA PHE A 24 19.01 -11.50 -12.06
C PHE A 24 19.56 -10.60 -13.18
N SER A 25 20.39 -11.15 -14.05
CA SER A 25 20.85 -10.54 -15.30
C SER A 25 21.14 -11.63 -16.33
N SER A 26 20.85 -11.37 -17.60
CA SER A 26 21.17 -12.26 -18.71
C SER A 26 22.60 -12.06 -19.26
N GLU A 27 23.30 -11.00 -18.85
CA GLU A 27 24.56 -10.58 -19.45
C GLU A 27 25.76 -10.65 -18.48
N GLU A 28 25.51 -10.52 -17.17
CA GLU A 28 26.56 -10.49 -16.15
C GLU A 28 26.81 -11.85 -15.50
N SER A 29 28.06 -12.11 -15.07
CA SER A 29 28.36 -13.27 -14.22
C SER A 29 27.69 -13.12 -12.86
N SER A 30 27.37 -14.25 -12.20
CA SER A 30 26.77 -14.24 -10.86
C SER A 30 27.59 -13.45 -9.86
N GLU A 31 28.93 -13.50 -9.92
CA GLU A 31 29.79 -12.78 -8.98
C GLU A 31 29.74 -11.26 -9.19
N ALA A 32 29.78 -10.80 -10.45
CA ALA A 32 29.66 -9.38 -10.77
C ALA A 32 28.29 -8.82 -10.37
N LEU A 33 27.24 -9.61 -10.61
CA LEU A 33 25.86 -9.26 -10.28
C LEU A 33 25.66 -9.10 -8.77
N LEU A 34 26.12 -10.08 -7.98
CA LEU A 34 26.03 -10.05 -6.52
C LEU A 34 26.86 -8.90 -5.93
N LYS A 35 28.00 -8.58 -6.52
CA LYS A 35 28.81 -7.43 -6.13
C LYS A 35 28.09 -6.09 -6.38
N ALA A 36 27.29 -6.01 -7.44
CA ALA A 36 26.61 -4.78 -7.82
C ALA A 36 25.24 -4.60 -7.13
N MET A 37 24.50 -5.68 -6.90
CA MET A 37 23.12 -5.65 -6.41
C MET A 37 22.95 -6.20 -4.99
N GLY A 38 24.01 -6.79 -4.42
CA GLY A 38 23.98 -7.51 -3.16
C GLY A 38 23.49 -8.96 -3.31
N PRO A 39 23.53 -9.75 -2.23
CA PRO A 39 23.03 -11.12 -2.22
C PRO A 39 21.50 -11.20 -2.32
N PRO A 40 20.95 -12.40 -2.62
CA PRO A 40 19.55 -12.68 -2.36
C PRO A 40 19.18 -12.34 -0.92
N ARG A 41 18.01 -11.74 -0.73
CA ARG A 41 17.58 -11.23 0.57
C ARG A 41 16.08 -11.09 0.62
N GLN A 42 15.54 -11.05 1.83
CA GLN A 42 14.14 -10.74 2.05
C GLN A 42 13.91 -9.23 1.94
N VAL A 43 12.74 -8.82 1.45
CA VAL A 43 12.28 -7.42 1.45
C VAL A 43 10.88 -7.34 2.03
N LEU A 44 10.56 -6.17 2.57
CA LEU A 44 9.23 -5.84 3.05
C LEU A 44 8.65 -4.74 2.17
N GLY A 45 7.50 -5.01 1.57
CA GLY A 45 6.61 -3.99 1.02
C GLY A 45 5.53 -3.65 2.03
N ILE A 46 5.29 -2.37 2.28
CA ILE A 46 4.19 -1.89 3.11
C ILE A 46 3.30 -0.94 2.32
N GLY A 47 2.00 -1.14 2.42
CA GLY A 47 0.98 -0.23 1.91
C GLY A 47 0.29 0.47 3.07
N PHE A 48 0.21 1.79 3.04
CA PHE A 48 -0.52 2.58 4.03
C PHE A 48 -1.71 3.29 3.41
N ASN A 49 -2.88 3.22 4.06
CA ASN A 49 -4.07 3.93 3.59
C ASN A 49 -4.33 3.67 2.10
N CYS A 50 -4.06 2.45 1.63
CA CYS A 50 -4.34 2.07 0.26
C CYS A 50 -5.86 2.05 0.05
N TYR A 51 -6.31 2.25 -1.17
CA TYR A 51 -7.72 2.31 -1.52
C TYR A 51 -8.17 1.01 -2.18
N TRP A 52 -9.35 0.53 -1.79
CA TRP A 52 -10.07 -0.51 -2.52
C TRP A 52 -11.56 -0.15 -2.59
N PRO A 53 -12.24 -0.34 -3.74
CA PRO A 53 -13.65 -0.07 -3.83
C PRO A 53 -14.42 -1.09 -2.99
N GLY A 54 -15.46 -0.64 -2.30
CA GLY A 54 -16.38 -1.53 -1.60
C GLY A 54 -17.45 -2.11 -2.53
N HIS A 55 -17.46 -1.77 -3.82
CA HIS A 55 -18.51 -2.13 -4.77
C HIS A 55 -17.99 -2.29 -6.20
N THR A 56 -18.84 -2.83 -7.08
CA THR A 56 -18.58 -2.96 -8.52
C THR A 56 -19.49 -2.10 -9.40
N TRP A 57 -20.19 -1.14 -8.80
CA TRP A 57 -21.02 -0.18 -9.55
C TRP A 57 -20.18 0.76 -10.45
N ASP A 58 -20.25 0.52 -11.75
CA ASP A 58 -19.63 1.37 -12.77
C ASP A 58 -20.40 2.69 -12.95
N PRO A 59 -19.72 3.81 -13.25
CA PRO A 59 -18.27 3.93 -13.46
C PRO A 59 -17.44 4.09 -12.18
N VAL A 60 -18.08 4.23 -11.02
CA VAL A 60 -17.47 4.66 -9.76
C VAL A 60 -16.55 3.59 -9.14
N SER A 61 -16.73 2.32 -9.49
CA SER A 61 -15.89 1.18 -9.07
C SER A 61 -14.39 1.37 -9.35
N TYR A 62 -14.04 2.19 -10.36
CA TYR A 62 -12.67 2.51 -10.75
C TYR A 62 -12.12 3.81 -10.13
N LEU A 63 -12.93 4.53 -9.35
CA LEU A 63 -12.55 5.78 -8.73
C LEU A 63 -11.90 5.53 -7.37
N ALA A 64 -10.60 5.81 -7.24
CA ALA A 64 -9.99 5.90 -5.92
C ALA A 64 -10.30 7.27 -5.31
N PHE A 65 -11.13 7.27 -4.28
CA PHE A 65 -11.42 8.48 -3.53
C PHE A 65 -10.19 8.90 -2.72
N THR A 66 -9.97 10.22 -2.68
CA THR A 66 -8.96 10.79 -1.82
C THR A 66 -9.37 10.54 -0.38
N LYS A 67 -8.42 10.03 0.42
CA LYS A 67 -8.70 9.81 1.83
C LYS A 67 -9.12 11.13 2.51
N PRO A 68 -10.19 11.12 3.33
CA PRO A 68 -10.54 12.25 4.19
C PRO A 68 -9.33 12.77 4.98
N ASN A 69 -9.19 14.09 5.08
CA ASN A 69 -8.11 14.71 5.86
C ASN A 69 -8.16 14.23 7.33
N LYS A 70 -7.02 14.18 8.01
CA LYS A 70 -6.88 13.70 9.39
C LYS A 70 -7.73 14.46 10.42
N ASP A 71 -8.09 15.71 10.11
CA ASP A 71 -8.93 16.54 10.96
C ASP A 71 -10.43 16.17 10.87
N LYS A 72 -10.80 15.28 9.95
CA LYS A 72 -12.19 14.81 9.80
C LYS A 72 -12.50 13.74 10.83
N VAL A 73 -13.63 13.92 11.49
CA VAL A 73 -14.16 12.98 12.47
C VAL A 73 -15.01 11.95 11.74
N PHE A 74 -14.54 10.70 11.68
CA PHE A 74 -15.37 9.58 11.26
C PHE A 74 -16.47 9.34 12.31
N VAL A 75 -17.71 9.21 11.84
CA VAL A 75 -18.86 8.88 12.69
C VAL A 75 -19.35 7.47 12.38
N PRO A 76 -19.88 6.72 13.37
CA PRO A 76 -20.51 5.43 13.10
C PRO A 76 -21.63 5.57 12.06
N PHE A 77 -21.64 4.67 11.07
CA PHE A 77 -22.70 4.66 10.07
C PHE A 77 -23.94 3.98 10.64
N THR A 78 -24.96 4.75 11.01
CA THR A 78 -26.23 4.26 11.57
C THR A 78 -27.38 4.54 10.60
N LYS A 79 -28.50 3.80 10.78
CA LYS A 79 -29.67 3.97 9.93
C LYS A 79 -30.27 5.38 10.01
N ASP A 80 -30.23 6.00 11.19
CA ASP A 80 -30.71 7.36 11.42
C ASP A 80 -30.06 8.41 10.49
N LEU A 81 -28.85 8.14 9.98
CA LEU A 81 -28.15 9.04 9.05
C LEU A 81 -28.84 9.15 7.70
N TYR A 82 -29.55 8.12 7.24
CA TYR A 82 -30.13 8.06 5.89
C TYR A 82 -31.63 7.78 5.85
N GLU A 83 -32.23 7.24 6.92
CA GLU A 83 -33.66 6.86 6.94
C GLU A 83 -34.62 8.03 6.65
N ASN A 84 -34.20 9.26 6.93
CA ASN A 84 -35.00 10.47 6.66
C ASN A 84 -34.56 11.20 5.38
N MET A 85 -33.55 10.69 4.67
CA MET A 85 -33.01 11.28 3.43
C MET A 85 -33.54 10.50 2.23
N GLY A 86 -34.82 10.67 1.91
CA GLY A 86 -35.54 9.89 0.90
C GLY A 86 -34.98 9.92 -0.54
N ASP A 87 -33.91 10.68 -0.79
CA ASP A 87 -33.23 10.80 -2.08
C ASP A 87 -31.74 10.39 -2.05
N VAL A 88 -31.29 9.70 -0.99
CA VAL A 88 -29.91 9.21 -0.87
C VAL A 88 -29.84 7.70 -1.09
N GLU A 89 -29.04 7.28 -2.07
CA GLU A 89 -28.79 5.89 -2.39
C GLU A 89 -27.64 5.33 -1.54
N VAL A 90 -27.90 4.31 -0.72
CA VAL A 90 -26.85 3.63 0.06
C VAL A 90 -26.41 2.39 -0.69
N ILE A 91 -25.22 2.43 -1.30
CA ILE A 91 -24.69 1.32 -2.07
C ILE A 91 -24.09 0.28 -1.10
N PRO A 92 -24.48 -1.00 -1.16
CA PRO A 92 -23.95 -1.99 -0.21
C PRO A 92 -22.49 -2.34 -0.52
N PHE A 93 -21.74 -2.70 0.53
CA PHE A 93 -20.45 -3.35 0.34
C PHE A 93 -20.65 -4.72 -0.33
N THR A 94 -19.99 -4.93 -1.46
CA THR A 94 -20.03 -6.16 -2.26
C THR A 94 -18.64 -6.69 -2.62
N VAL A 95 -17.58 -6.01 -2.17
CA VAL A 95 -16.19 -6.33 -2.46
C VAL A 95 -15.39 -6.28 -1.14
N ASP A 96 -14.41 -7.15 -0.99
CA ASP A 96 -13.60 -7.30 0.23
C ASP A 96 -12.10 -7.37 -0.11
N PRO A 97 -11.27 -6.38 0.31
CA PRO A 97 -9.83 -6.38 0.03
C PRO A 97 -9.08 -7.54 0.71
N LEU A 98 -9.60 -8.10 1.80
CA LEU A 98 -8.97 -9.27 2.45
C LEU A 98 -9.03 -10.48 1.52
N ARG A 99 -10.12 -10.63 0.76
CA ARG A 99 -10.30 -11.68 -0.24
C ARG A 99 -9.59 -11.36 -1.54
N ASP A 100 -9.81 -10.15 -2.05
CA ASP A 100 -9.29 -9.73 -3.35
C ASP A 100 -7.77 -9.59 -3.37
N LEU A 101 -7.19 -9.10 -2.28
CA LEU A 101 -5.75 -8.80 -2.22
C LEU A 101 -5.03 -9.74 -1.27
N GLY A 102 -5.58 -10.01 -0.08
CA GLY A 102 -4.89 -10.80 0.95
C GLY A 102 -4.46 -12.17 0.44
N TYR A 103 -5.36 -12.91 -0.19
CA TYR A 103 -5.04 -14.24 -0.72
C TYR A 103 -4.30 -14.21 -2.07
N ARG A 104 -4.49 -13.17 -2.88
CA ARG A 104 -3.97 -13.11 -4.25
C ARG A 104 -2.60 -12.46 -4.36
N ALA A 105 -2.28 -11.51 -3.48
CA ALA A 105 -1.04 -10.74 -3.59
C ALA A 105 0.21 -11.63 -3.59
N PRO A 106 0.35 -12.66 -2.73
CA PRO A 106 1.47 -13.60 -2.81
C PRO A 106 1.64 -14.24 -4.19
N SER A 107 0.55 -14.80 -4.74
CA SER A 107 0.57 -15.48 -6.03
C SER A 107 0.82 -14.52 -7.20
N ALA A 108 0.34 -13.28 -7.11
CA ALA A 108 0.57 -12.26 -8.14
C ALA A 108 2.02 -11.76 -8.18
N LEU A 109 2.71 -11.80 -7.03
CA LEU A 109 4.11 -11.40 -6.92
C LEU A 109 5.08 -12.53 -7.28
N GLU A 110 4.63 -13.78 -7.24
CA GLU A 110 5.49 -14.93 -7.46
C GLU A 110 6.10 -14.95 -8.87
N GLY A 111 7.43 -14.99 -8.94
CA GLY A 111 8.19 -14.97 -10.17
C GLY A 111 8.25 -13.62 -10.89
N LEU A 112 7.63 -12.57 -10.32
CA LEU A 112 7.60 -11.24 -10.93
C LEU A 112 9.01 -10.65 -11.01
N THR A 113 9.35 -10.05 -12.15
CA THR A 113 10.61 -9.31 -12.32
C THR A 113 10.40 -7.81 -12.19
N VAL A 114 11.28 -7.19 -11.41
CA VAL A 114 11.37 -5.75 -11.20
C VAL A 114 12.68 -5.25 -11.79
N ASP A 115 12.60 -4.53 -12.89
CA ASP A 115 13.76 -4.04 -13.62
C ASP A 115 14.35 -2.82 -12.94
N VAL A 116 15.67 -2.79 -12.83
CA VAL A 116 16.44 -1.66 -12.30
C VAL A 116 17.37 -1.12 -13.39
N PRO A 117 17.91 0.10 -13.25
CA PRO A 117 18.85 0.64 -14.21
C PRO A 117 20.02 -0.33 -14.51
N SER A 118 20.54 -0.27 -15.74
CA SER A 118 21.65 -1.10 -16.24
C SER A 118 21.29 -2.56 -16.59
N GLN A 119 20.10 -2.83 -17.14
CA GLN A 119 19.67 -4.16 -17.64
C GLN A 119 19.76 -5.27 -16.58
N ARG A 120 19.55 -4.89 -15.32
CA ARG A 120 19.50 -5.80 -14.18
C ARG A 120 18.07 -5.83 -13.65
N SER A 121 17.71 -6.93 -13.01
CA SER A 121 16.38 -7.09 -12.44
C SER A 121 16.45 -7.83 -11.11
N PHE A 122 15.40 -7.69 -10.31
CA PHE A 122 15.15 -8.56 -9.18
C PHE A 122 13.97 -9.46 -9.50
N LYS A 123 14.14 -10.77 -9.28
CA LYS A 123 13.03 -11.72 -9.27
C LYS A 123 12.47 -11.83 -7.86
N ILE A 124 11.16 -11.69 -7.73
CA ILE A 124 10.42 -11.83 -6.47
C ILE A 124 9.94 -13.27 -6.33
N ASN A 125 10.15 -13.91 -5.19
CA ASN A 125 9.60 -15.23 -4.86
C ASN A 125 9.19 -15.29 -3.37
N ASN A 126 8.48 -16.35 -2.98
CA ASN A 126 8.12 -16.64 -1.58
C ASN A 126 7.43 -15.45 -0.90
N ALA A 127 6.52 -14.80 -1.62
CA ALA A 127 5.77 -13.69 -1.08
C ALA A 127 4.80 -14.19 0.02
N ASP A 128 4.68 -13.44 1.11
CA ASP A 128 3.80 -13.77 2.24
C ASP A 128 3.20 -12.50 2.85
N VAL A 129 1.92 -12.55 3.20
CA VAL A 129 1.20 -11.43 3.80
C VAL A 129 1.38 -11.50 5.31
N LEU A 130 2.23 -10.62 5.84
CA LEU A 130 2.49 -10.56 7.28
C LEU A 130 1.33 -9.90 8.02
N LEU A 131 0.84 -8.76 7.52
CA LEU A 131 -0.25 -8.03 8.14
C LEU A 131 -1.19 -7.51 7.06
N GLN A 132 -2.49 -7.57 7.35
CA GLN A 132 -3.50 -6.91 6.56
C GLN A 132 -4.61 -6.42 7.49
N ALA A 133 -4.97 -5.15 7.37
CA ALA A 133 -6.08 -4.54 8.08
C ALA A 133 -6.92 -3.73 7.09
N ALA A 134 -8.24 -3.87 7.16
CA ALA A 134 -9.18 -3.21 6.26
C ALA A 134 -10.16 -2.36 7.07
N TYR A 135 -10.41 -1.14 6.59
CA TYR A 135 -11.21 -0.14 7.25
C TYR A 135 -12.38 0.29 6.36
N PRO A 136 -13.60 -0.20 6.62
CA PRO A 136 -14.77 0.12 5.82
C PRO A 136 -15.24 1.55 6.11
N VAL A 137 -15.50 2.33 5.06
CA VAL A 137 -15.99 3.70 5.14
C VAL A 137 -17.10 3.92 4.12
N TYR A 138 -18.17 4.61 4.52
CA TYR A 138 -19.13 5.18 3.59
C TYR A 138 -18.75 6.62 3.27
N LEU A 139 -18.50 6.91 1.99
CA LEU A 139 -18.23 8.27 1.53
C LEU A 139 -19.51 8.88 0.93
N PRO A 140 -19.98 10.04 1.45
CA PRO A 140 -21.09 10.74 0.83
C PRO A 140 -20.60 11.42 -0.46
N VAL A 141 -21.35 11.25 -1.55
CA VAL A 141 -21.03 11.83 -2.86
C VAL A 141 -22.28 12.32 -3.59
N TYR A 142 -22.05 13.25 -4.52
CA TYR A 142 -22.99 13.57 -5.59
C TYR A 142 -22.46 12.99 -6.90
N VAL A 143 -23.27 12.21 -7.61
CA VAL A 143 -22.97 11.71 -8.95
C VAL A 143 -23.85 12.45 -9.93
N ALA A 144 -23.25 13.10 -10.92
CA ALA A 144 -24.00 13.83 -11.94
C ALA A 144 -23.59 13.40 -13.35
N GLN A 145 -24.59 13.35 -14.23
CA GLN A 145 -24.38 13.16 -15.66
C GLN A 145 -25.03 14.31 -16.44
N PHE A 146 -24.28 14.88 -17.38
CA PHE A 146 -24.73 15.96 -18.24
C PHE A 146 -24.08 15.87 -19.63
N THR A 147 -24.79 16.33 -20.65
CA THR A 147 -24.26 16.54 -22.00
C THR A 147 -23.86 18.01 -22.13
N GLY A 148 -22.67 18.27 -22.69
CA GLY A 148 -22.24 19.64 -22.96
C GLY A 148 -23.05 20.24 -24.12
N ASN A 149 -23.01 21.58 -24.27
CA ASN A 149 -23.62 22.22 -25.44
C ASN A 149 -22.80 21.99 -26.73
N GLU A 150 -21.51 21.65 -26.60
CA GLU A 150 -20.57 21.45 -27.72
C GLU A 150 -20.14 19.98 -27.92
N ASP A 151 -20.30 19.13 -26.89
CA ASP A 151 -19.97 17.71 -26.91
C ASP A 151 -21.24 16.87 -26.81
N GLU A 152 -21.50 15.97 -27.78
CA GLU A 152 -22.63 15.03 -27.73
C GLU A 152 -22.42 13.90 -26.68
N ASP A 153 -21.17 13.65 -26.27
CA ASP A 153 -20.85 12.59 -25.32
C ASP A 153 -21.22 12.99 -23.88
N PRO A 154 -21.95 12.11 -23.15
CA PRO A 154 -22.31 12.38 -21.76
C PRO A 154 -21.07 12.42 -20.86
N LYS A 155 -20.91 13.51 -20.11
CA LYS A 155 -19.90 13.66 -19.07
C LYS A 155 -20.46 13.20 -17.73
N THR A 156 -19.74 12.31 -17.07
CA THR A 156 -20.05 11.85 -15.71
C THR A 156 -19.05 12.47 -14.74
N VAL A 157 -19.57 13.08 -13.66
CA VAL A 157 -18.76 13.68 -12.60
C VAL A 157 -19.19 13.13 -11.24
N VAL A 158 -18.23 13.01 -10.34
CA VAL A 158 -18.45 12.66 -8.95
C VAL A 158 -17.86 13.77 -8.09
N VAL A 159 -18.63 14.24 -7.13
CA VAL A 159 -18.22 15.29 -6.20
C VAL A 159 -18.33 14.74 -4.79
N SER A 160 -17.24 14.79 -4.03
CA SER A 160 -17.28 14.37 -2.63
C SER A 160 -18.14 15.34 -1.82
N ALA A 161 -18.93 14.83 -0.88
CA ALA A 161 -19.87 15.63 -0.07
C ALA A 161 -19.47 15.63 1.41
N ASP A 162 -18.20 15.35 1.69
CA ASP A 162 -17.62 15.20 3.02
C ASP A 162 -16.83 16.44 3.47
N ASN A 163 -16.76 17.51 2.67
CA ASN A 163 -16.05 18.77 2.97
C ASN A 163 -16.76 20.01 2.38
N GLU A 164 -16.43 21.19 2.91
CA GLU A 164 -16.77 22.49 2.30
C GLU A 164 -16.00 22.74 0.99
N ASP A 165 -14.79 22.20 0.85
CA ASP A 165 -14.01 22.17 -0.39
C ASP A 165 -14.01 20.74 -0.98
N PRO A 166 -15.00 20.41 -1.83
CA PRO A 166 -15.23 19.05 -2.27
C PRO A 166 -14.24 18.61 -3.34
N CYS A 167 -13.83 17.33 -3.28
CA CYS A 167 -13.03 16.75 -4.35
C CYS A 167 -13.91 16.52 -5.59
N PHE A 168 -13.43 16.98 -6.74
CA PHE A 168 -14.12 16.84 -8.02
C PHE A 168 -13.41 15.82 -8.91
N TYR A 169 -14.16 14.81 -9.33
CA TYR A 169 -13.70 13.73 -10.20
C TYR A 169 -14.50 13.73 -11.49
N GLN A 170 -13.82 13.51 -12.61
CA GLN A 170 -14.45 13.48 -13.93
C GLN A 170 -14.09 12.18 -14.64
N TRP A 171 -15.10 11.53 -15.20
CA TRP A 171 -14.93 10.34 -16.02
C TRP A 171 -14.43 10.71 -17.42
N GLU A 172 -13.42 9.99 -17.89
CA GLU A 172 -12.92 10.03 -19.26
C GLU A 172 -13.21 8.70 -19.96
N ALA A 173 -14.17 8.71 -20.87
CA ALA A 173 -14.59 7.51 -21.62
C ALA A 173 -13.48 6.93 -22.51
N THR A 174 -12.45 7.71 -22.86
CA THR A 174 -11.32 7.28 -23.70
C THR A 174 -10.25 6.50 -22.94
N LYS A 175 -10.30 6.47 -21.61
CA LYS A 175 -9.37 5.74 -20.75
C LYS A 175 -10.00 4.44 -20.24
N THR A 176 -9.21 3.58 -19.60
CA THR A 176 -9.66 2.27 -19.06
C THR A 176 -9.13 2.03 -17.65
N GLY A 177 -9.93 1.33 -16.81
CA GLY A 177 -9.54 0.91 -15.46
C GLY A 177 -9.27 2.10 -14.53
N ALA A 178 -8.26 1.98 -13.67
CA ALA A 178 -7.90 3.00 -12.66
C ALA A 178 -7.58 4.40 -13.26
N TYR A 179 -7.32 4.49 -14.56
CA TYR A 179 -6.99 5.74 -15.24
C TYR A 179 -8.23 6.49 -15.76
N GLN A 180 -9.43 5.89 -15.68
CA GLN A 180 -10.66 6.49 -16.22
C GLN A 180 -11.10 7.77 -15.52
N TRP A 181 -10.64 8.00 -14.30
CA TRP A 181 -11.04 9.15 -13.50
C TRP A 181 -9.93 10.20 -13.42
N ILE A 182 -10.26 11.42 -13.85
CA ILE A 182 -9.45 12.61 -13.55
C ILE A 182 -9.51 12.89 -12.06
N ASN A 183 -8.36 13.29 -11.49
CA ASN A 183 -8.16 13.55 -10.07
C ASN A 183 -8.39 12.33 -9.17
N SER A 184 -8.41 11.10 -9.72
CA SER A 184 -8.41 9.89 -8.90
C SER A 184 -7.20 9.91 -7.96
N GLY A 185 -7.44 9.55 -6.70
CA GLY A 185 -6.38 9.32 -5.72
C GLY A 185 -5.54 8.08 -6.07
N PRO A 186 -4.44 7.87 -5.32
CA PRO A 186 -3.65 6.65 -5.46
C PRO A 186 -4.43 5.45 -4.92
N TRP A 187 -4.47 4.37 -5.71
CA TRP A 187 -4.99 3.08 -5.26
C TRP A 187 -4.07 2.41 -4.23
N ILE A 188 -2.76 2.62 -4.37
CA ILE A 188 -1.73 1.97 -3.55
C ILE A 188 -0.68 3.01 -3.19
N ASN A 189 -0.43 3.17 -1.89
CA ASN A 189 0.69 3.94 -1.37
C ASN A 189 1.75 2.96 -0.84
N LEU A 190 2.55 2.42 -1.76
CA LEU A 190 3.55 1.39 -1.45
C LEU A 190 4.88 2.02 -1.06
N ASP A 191 5.52 1.49 -0.02
CA ASP A 191 6.94 1.66 0.25
C ASP A 191 7.61 0.29 0.40
N VAL A 192 8.89 0.17 0.03
CA VAL A 192 9.65 -1.09 0.00
C VAL A 192 11.01 -0.92 0.65
N THR A 193 11.47 -1.89 1.45
CA THR A 193 12.77 -1.80 2.12
C THR A 193 13.96 -1.83 1.15
N GLU A 194 13.74 -2.24 -0.10
CA GLU A 194 14.75 -2.21 -1.15
C GLU A 194 14.99 -0.78 -1.65
N ARG A 195 16.15 -0.21 -1.32
CA ARG A 195 16.45 1.21 -1.56
C ARG A 195 16.60 1.53 -3.03
N VAL A 196 17.13 0.62 -3.84
CA VAL A 196 17.34 0.89 -5.27
C VAL A 196 16.02 0.99 -6.03
N TRP A 197 14.93 0.46 -5.48
CA TRP A 197 13.56 0.64 -6.00
C TRP A 197 12.94 1.97 -5.56
N ARG A 198 13.73 2.94 -5.06
CA ARG A 198 13.25 4.29 -4.78
C ARG A 198 14.06 5.36 -5.48
N MET A 199 15.00 4.96 -6.33
CA MET A 199 15.98 5.84 -6.95
C MET A 199 15.85 5.81 -8.48
N GLY A 200 16.06 6.97 -9.12
CA GLY A 200 16.17 7.09 -10.58
C GLY A 200 14.89 7.50 -11.32
N PHE A 201 15.05 7.69 -12.64
CA PHE A 201 13.95 7.96 -13.58
C PHE A 201 13.27 6.63 -13.96
N ARG A 202 11.92 6.57 -13.96
CA ARG A 202 11.10 5.34 -14.10
C ARG A 202 11.35 4.35 -12.97
N ASN A 203 10.98 4.78 -11.78
CA ASN A 203 11.25 4.07 -10.54
C ASN A 203 10.68 2.63 -10.62
N PRO A 204 11.49 1.58 -10.30
CA PRO A 204 11.03 0.19 -10.26
C PRO A 204 9.75 -0.01 -9.42
N LEU A 205 9.55 0.80 -8.38
CA LEU A 205 8.34 0.80 -7.56
C LEU A 205 7.08 1.20 -8.35
N GLU A 206 7.17 2.21 -9.23
CA GLU A 206 6.05 2.62 -10.09
C GLU A 206 5.67 1.49 -11.06
N GLN A 207 6.68 0.76 -11.56
CA GLN A 207 6.44 -0.39 -12.43
C GLN A 207 5.73 -1.52 -11.67
N LEU A 208 6.16 -1.80 -10.44
CA LEU A 208 5.52 -2.80 -9.58
C LEU A 208 4.06 -2.44 -9.29
N VAL A 209 3.80 -1.19 -8.89
CA VAL A 209 2.43 -0.69 -8.66
C VAL A 209 1.61 -0.79 -9.93
N LYS A 210 2.13 -0.36 -11.08
CA LYS A 210 1.41 -0.45 -12.36
C LYS A 210 1.05 -1.90 -12.71
N LYS A 211 2.01 -2.83 -12.64
CA LYS A 211 1.78 -4.25 -12.95
C LYS A 211 0.70 -4.84 -12.04
N PHE A 212 0.72 -4.49 -10.75
CA PHE A 212 -0.33 -4.90 -9.83
C PHE A 212 -1.70 -4.31 -10.23
N LEU A 213 -1.79 -3.01 -10.52
CA LEU A 213 -3.05 -2.37 -10.89
C LEU A 213 -3.63 -2.98 -12.16
N ASP A 214 -2.78 -3.24 -13.17
CA ASP A 214 -3.19 -3.90 -14.42
C ASP A 214 -3.74 -5.33 -14.21
N GLN A 215 -3.34 -6.02 -13.14
CA GLN A 215 -3.77 -7.40 -12.83
C GLN A 215 -4.93 -7.49 -11.82
N ALA A 216 -5.08 -6.48 -10.96
CA ALA A 216 -6.02 -6.52 -9.84
C ALA A 216 -7.26 -5.65 -10.09
N VAL A 217 -7.09 -4.44 -10.64
CA VAL A 217 -8.20 -3.49 -10.83
C VAL A 217 -9.12 -3.98 -11.96
N GLY A 218 -10.43 -4.02 -11.70
CA GLY A 218 -11.42 -4.57 -12.63
C GLY A 218 -11.64 -6.08 -12.50
N HIS A 219 -10.86 -6.76 -11.66
CA HIS A 219 -10.98 -8.20 -11.38
C HIS A 219 -11.44 -8.44 -9.93
N PHE A 220 -12.49 -7.72 -9.51
CA PHE A 220 -13.07 -7.75 -8.16
C PHE A 220 -13.87 -9.04 -7.92
N GLN A 221 -13.69 -9.68 -6.76
CA GLN A 221 -14.53 -10.81 -6.34
C GLN A 221 -15.77 -10.29 -5.62
N THR A 222 -16.91 -10.31 -6.30
CA THR A 222 -18.17 -9.90 -5.70
C THR A 222 -18.68 -10.92 -4.69
N THR A 223 -19.17 -10.42 -3.55
CA THR A 223 -19.76 -11.22 -2.47
C THR A 223 -20.90 -10.45 -1.82
N ASN A 224 -21.94 -11.17 -1.38
CA ASN A 224 -22.99 -10.61 -0.52
C ASN A 224 -22.75 -10.90 0.97
N GLU A 225 -21.68 -11.65 1.27
CA GLU A 225 -21.36 -12.18 2.59
C GLU A 225 -19.98 -11.67 3.00
N ILE A 226 -19.92 -10.41 3.42
CA ILE A 226 -18.71 -9.87 4.04
C ILE A 226 -18.67 -10.37 5.47
N ASN A 227 -17.56 -11.00 5.85
CA ASN A 227 -17.36 -11.48 7.21
C ASN A 227 -16.99 -10.30 8.12
N TRP A 228 -17.99 -9.51 8.53
CA TRP A 228 -17.80 -8.35 9.39
C TRP A 228 -17.19 -8.67 10.76
N GLU A 229 -17.19 -9.95 11.16
CA GLU A 229 -16.58 -10.46 12.39
C GLU A 229 -15.08 -10.81 12.21
N ASP A 230 -14.52 -10.67 10.99
CA ASP A 230 -13.09 -10.84 10.77
C ASP A 230 -12.31 -9.76 11.54
N GLU A 231 -11.40 -10.17 12.43
CA GLU A 231 -10.63 -9.26 13.29
C GLU A 231 -9.74 -8.27 12.52
N ARG A 232 -9.49 -8.52 11.23
CA ARG A 232 -8.78 -7.62 10.32
C ARG A 232 -9.66 -6.50 9.80
N ILE A 233 -10.99 -6.63 9.84
CA ILE A 233 -11.95 -5.57 9.52
C ILE A 233 -12.14 -4.68 10.75
N GLN A 234 -11.74 -3.42 10.64
CA GLN A 234 -11.51 -2.56 11.80
C GLN A 234 -12.09 -1.17 11.65
N ASN A 235 -12.46 -0.56 12.77
CA ASN A 235 -12.85 0.85 12.79
C ASN A 235 -11.62 1.74 12.51
N ILE A 236 -11.68 2.50 11.42
CA ILE A 236 -10.58 3.38 10.97
C ILE A 236 -10.12 4.35 12.06
N ALA A 237 -11.05 4.95 12.81
CA ALA A 237 -10.74 5.97 13.81
C ALA A 237 -10.01 5.39 15.03
N THR A 238 -10.16 4.10 15.29
CA THR A 238 -9.54 3.43 16.46
C THR A 238 -8.22 2.77 16.12
N TYR A 239 -8.13 2.10 14.97
CA TYR A 239 -7.06 1.15 14.70
C TYR A 239 -6.02 1.62 13.69
N GLU A 240 -6.34 2.59 12.84
CA GLU A 240 -5.45 3.03 11.76
C GLU A 240 -4.10 3.54 12.28
N GLU A 241 -4.09 4.51 13.19
CA GLU A 241 -2.84 5.09 13.69
C GLU A 241 -1.98 4.07 14.47
N PRO A 242 -2.54 3.23 15.37
CA PRO A 242 -1.78 2.12 15.98
C PRO A 242 -1.18 1.15 14.95
N ASN A 243 -1.97 0.70 13.97
CA ASN A 243 -1.50 -0.22 12.93
C ASN A 243 -0.39 0.41 12.08
N LYS A 244 -0.56 1.68 11.71
CA LYS A 244 0.45 2.45 10.98
C LYS A 244 1.76 2.53 11.75
N ARG A 245 1.73 2.87 13.04
CA ARG A 245 2.94 2.93 13.88
C ARG A 245 3.65 1.58 13.96
N TYR A 246 2.89 0.50 14.09
CA TYR A 246 3.45 -0.85 14.09
C TYR A 246 4.13 -1.17 12.75
N LEU A 247 3.48 -0.90 11.63
CA LEU A 247 4.03 -1.12 10.29
C LEU A 247 5.26 -0.26 9.99
N GLU A 248 5.28 1.01 10.40
CA GLU A 248 6.46 1.87 10.30
C GLU A 248 7.63 1.31 11.11
N GLN A 249 7.37 0.76 12.30
CA GLN A 249 8.39 0.13 13.12
C GLN A 249 8.88 -1.19 12.50
N LEU A 250 7.97 -2.00 11.95
CA LEU A 250 8.30 -3.23 11.23
C LEU A 250 9.23 -2.93 10.04
N PHE A 251 8.92 -1.87 9.30
CA PHE A 251 9.72 -1.42 8.18
C PHE A 251 11.13 -1.00 8.56
N LYS A 252 11.30 -0.31 9.70
CA LYS A 252 12.63 0.07 10.21
C LYS A 252 13.48 -1.16 10.49
N VAL A 253 12.92 -2.14 11.23
CA VAL A 253 13.60 -3.41 11.53
C VAL A 253 14.05 -4.10 10.25
N TRP A 254 13.15 -4.24 9.28
CA TRP A 254 13.44 -4.90 8.01
C TRP A 254 14.45 -4.13 7.15
N SER A 255 14.33 -2.81 7.08
CA SER A 255 15.30 -1.96 6.39
C SER A 255 16.72 -2.12 6.97
N ARG A 256 16.85 -2.25 8.29
CA ARG A 256 18.13 -2.51 8.94
C ARG A 256 18.65 -3.93 8.69
N ARG A 257 17.78 -4.95 8.72
CA ARG A 257 18.15 -6.32 8.32
C ARG A 257 18.65 -6.37 6.88
N ASN A 258 18.01 -5.66 5.97
CA ASN A 258 18.44 -5.58 4.58
C ASN A 258 19.80 -4.90 4.43
N MET A 259 20.03 -3.82 5.19
CA MET A 259 21.36 -3.21 5.25
C MET A 259 22.42 -4.17 5.78
N LEU A 260 22.12 -4.95 6.81
CA LEU A 260 23.03 -5.96 7.34
C LEU A 260 23.38 -7.02 6.29
N ALA A 261 22.38 -7.58 5.60
CA ALA A 261 22.56 -8.56 4.53
C ALA A 261 23.45 -8.03 3.39
N LEU A 262 23.32 -6.75 3.03
CA LEU A 262 24.18 -6.11 2.03
C LEU A 262 25.65 -6.00 2.46
N THR A 263 25.94 -6.07 3.77
CA THR A 263 27.30 -6.05 4.27
C THR A 263 27.92 -7.43 4.41
N GLU A 264 27.17 -8.53 4.46
CA GLU A 264 27.67 -9.87 4.84
C GLU A 264 28.88 -10.34 3.99
N ASN A 265 28.86 -10.05 2.68
CA ASN A 265 29.95 -10.45 1.77
C ASN A 265 31.11 -9.45 1.70
N LEU A 266 31.09 -8.38 2.51
CA LEU A 266 32.18 -7.42 2.60
C LEU A 266 33.23 -7.87 3.63
N ASP A 267 34.49 -7.58 3.35
CA ASP A 267 35.58 -7.80 4.29
C ASP A 267 35.44 -6.83 5.49
N GLY A 268 35.45 -7.39 6.70
CA GLY A 268 35.20 -6.69 7.96
C GLY A 268 36.19 -5.56 8.24
N ASP A 269 37.44 -5.71 7.79
CA ASP A 269 38.50 -4.73 7.97
C ASP A 269 38.47 -3.58 6.95
N LYS A 270 37.62 -3.67 5.92
CA LYS A 270 37.48 -2.58 4.95
C LYS A 270 36.87 -1.34 5.58
N LYS A 271 37.38 -0.19 5.17
CA LYS A 271 36.86 1.11 5.56
C LYS A 271 35.60 1.43 4.74
N ALA A 272 34.52 1.78 5.43
CA ALA A 272 33.28 2.21 4.84
C ALA A 272 32.78 3.50 5.52
N ILE A 273 31.80 4.14 4.90
CA ILE A 273 31.15 5.33 5.44
C ILE A 273 29.99 4.89 6.33
N GLY A 274 30.07 5.23 7.61
CA GLY A 274 29.00 5.06 8.58
C GLY A 274 28.51 6.40 9.13
N PHE A 275 27.43 6.34 9.91
CA PHE A 275 26.89 7.50 10.62
C PHE A 275 27.38 7.48 12.07
N GLY A 276 27.89 8.61 12.53
CA GLY A 276 28.31 8.82 13.92
C GLY A 276 27.15 8.77 14.91
N ASN A 277 27.48 8.62 16.18
CA ASN A 277 26.53 8.51 17.27
C ASN A 277 26.02 9.89 17.73
N LYS A 278 25.13 9.93 18.72
CA LYS A 278 24.59 11.18 19.29
C LYS A 278 25.67 12.14 19.82
N GLU A 279 26.78 11.61 20.31
CA GLU A 279 27.90 12.40 20.86
C GLU A 279 28.79 12.97 19.76
N HIS A 280 28.86 12.32 18.60
CA HIS A 280 29.61 12.76 17.44
C HIS A 280 28.79 12.59 16.16
N PRO A 281 27.78 13.44 15.94
CA PRO A 281 26.92 13.37 14.77
C PRO A 281 27.72 13.66 13.49
N GLY A 282 27.43 12.94 12.40
CA GLY A 282 28.05 13.16 11.10
C GLY A 282 28.47 11.87 10.40
N ILE A 283 29.09 12.01 9.23
CA ILE A 283 29.66 10.89 8.48
C ILE A 283 31.03 10.54 9.08
N LYS A 284 31.25 9.26 9.40
CA LYS A 284 32.54 8.75 9.87
C LYS A 284 33.03 7.61 8.98
N VAL A 285 34.34 7.54 8.81
CA VAL A 285 34.99 6.37 8.22
C VAL A 285 35.22 5.36 9.33
N MET A 286 34.64 4.18 9.19
CA MET A 286 34.71 3.11 10.18
C MET A 286 34.84 1.75 9.49
N LYS A 287 35.20 0.72 10.24
CA LYS A 287 35.30 -0.64 9.70
C LYS A 287 33.91 -1.21 9.40
N VAL A 288 33.82 -2.12 8.43
CA VAL A 288 32.57 -2.83 8.12
C VAL A 288 32.06 -3.59 9.35
N ASP A 289 32.94 -4.19 10.15
CA ASP A 289 32.52 -4.89 11.39
C ASP A 289 31.90 -3.94 12.42
N GLU A 290 32.45 -2.74 12.59
CA GLU A 290 31.87 -1.73 13.48
C GLU A 290 30.48 -1.27 13.00
N ILE A 291 30.27 -1.20 11.67
CA ILE A 291 28.95 -0.92 11.08
C ILE A 291 27.97 -2.05 11.36
N ARG A 292 28.41 -3.32 11.20
CA ARG A 292 27.57 -4.50 11.48
C ARG A 292 27.14 -4.51 12.95
N GLU A 293 28.07 -4.29 13.88
CA GLU A 293 27.78 -4.23 15.31
C GLU A 293 26.78 -3.12 15.65
N ASP A 294 26.98 -1.91 15.11
CA ASP A 294 26.04 -0.80 15.30
C ASP A 294 24.64 -1.14 14.76
N ILE A 295 24.55 -1.72 13.56
CA ILE A 295 23.28 -2.16 12.95
C ILE A 295 22.61 -3.25 13.81
N MET A 296 23.35 -4.25 14.28
CA MET A 296 22.81 -5.34 15.11
C MET A 296 22.25 -4.83 16.43
N LYS A 297 22.98 -3.95 17.13
CA LYS A 297 22.50 -3.30 18.36
C LYS A 297 21.20 -2.55 18.11
N LYS A 298 21.19 -1.76 17.03
CA LYS A 298 20.06 -0.99 16.54
C LYS A 298 18.84 -1.85 16.17
N ILE A 299 19.04 -3.04 15.62
CA ILE A 299 17.96 -4.00 15.35
C ILE A 299 17.38 -4.51 16.68
N GLY A 300 18.21 -4.81 17.68
CA GLY A 300 17.75 -5.24 19.00
C GLY A 300 16.83 -4.21 19.67
N ASP A 301 17.25 -2.94 19.67
CA ASP A 301 16.43 -1.84 20.21
C ASP A 301 15.09 -1.70 19.45
N GLU A 302 15.12 -1.82 18.11
CA GLU A 302 13.92 -1.70 17.28
C GLU A 302 12.97 -2.89 17.39
N LEU A 303 13.47 -4.10 17.63
CA LEU A 303 12.66 -5.29 17.89
C LEU A 303 11.92 -5.18 19.22
N ASN A 304 12.59 -4.69 20.27
CA ASN A 304 11.96 -4.44 21.56
C ASN A 304 10.83 -3.40 21.45
N GLU A 305 10.99 -2.38 20.60
CA GLU A 305 9.94 -1.40 20.35
C GLU A 305 8.81 -1.98 19.48
N LEU A 306 9.15 -2.81 18.50
CA LEU A 306 8.16 -3.50 17.66
C LEU A 306 7.21 -4.36 18.49
N GLU A 307 7.73 -5.12 19.46
CA GLU A 307 6.93 -5.98 20.35
C GLU A 307 5.94 -5.18 21.22
N LYS A 308 6.34 -3.98 21.66
CA LYS A 308 5.47 -3.06 22.43
C LYS A 308 4.37 -2.44 21.57
N LEU A 309 4.70 -2.08 20.33
CA LEU A 309 3.76 -1.47 19.39
C LEU A 309 2.83 -2.48 18.73
N GLU A 310 3.12 -3.78 18.87
CA GLU A 310 2.36 -4.83 18.23
C GLU A 310 0.89 -4.86 18.72
N PRO A 311 -0.08 -4.64 17.81
CA PRO A 311 -1.49 -4.55 18.18
C PRO A 311 -2.03 -5.85 18.79
N THR A 312 -2.84 -5.74 19.84
CA THR A 312 -3.44 -6.90 20.52
C THR A 312 -4.27 -7.77 19.58
N TRP A 313 -5.05 -7.15 18.68
CA TRP A 313 -5.84 -7.87 17.69
C TRP A 313 -4.95 -8.75 16.81
N TYR A 314 -3.80 -8.24 16.40
CA TYR A 314 -2.88 -8.92 15.50
C TYR A 314 -2.13 -10.05 16.20
N LYS A 315 -1.76 -9.85 17.48
CA LYS A 315 -1.26 -10.94 18.34
C LYS A 315 -2.26 -12.08 18.42
N ASN A 316 -3.53 -11.77 18.67
CA ASN A 316 -4.60 -12.77 18.80
C ASN A 316 -4.85 -13.48 17.47
N PHE A 317 -4.88 -12.74 16.36
CA PHE A 317 -5.08 -13.27 15.02
C PHE A 317 -3.98 -14.26 14.64
N LYS A 318 -2.70 -13.90 14.86
CA LYS A 318 -1.56 -14.79 14.58
C LYS A 318 -1.56 -16.07 15.40
N ASN A 319 -2.08 -16.05 16.62
CA ASN A 319 -2.17 -17.25 17.45
C ASN A 319 -3.28 -18.23 16.99
N LYS A 320 -4.15 -17.83 16.05
CA LYS A 320 -5.23 -18.66 15.50
C LYS A 320 -4.88 -19.33 14.18
N ILE A 321 -3.81 -18.88 13.52
CA ILE A 321 -3.30 -19.42 12.25
C ILE A 321 -2.15 -20.38 12.54
#